data_AF-A0A7Y3GY45-F1
#
_entry.id   AF-A0A7Y3GY45-F1
#
_cell.length_a   1.000
_cell.length_b   1.000
_cell.length_c   1.000
_cell.angle_alpha   90.00
_cell.angle_beta   90.00
_cell.angle_gamma   90.00
#
_symmetry.space_group_name_H-M   'P 1'
#
loop_
_entity.id
_entity.type
_entity.pdbx_description
1 polymer ?
#
loop_
_entity_poly.entity_id
_entity_poly.type
_entity_poly.pdbx_seq_one_letter_code
_entity_poly.pdbx_strand_id
1 'polypeptide(L)'
;TRARASLRLPHLTLARLRRDTRRALELSERDFPPVSWEVREVGLFESRSTANGVRYETVASIPLERSTLAPRIVHQGEEHGSQRFH
;
A
#
# COMPACT_ATOMS: atom_id res chain seq x y z
N THR A 1 6.59 -24.00 12.37
CA THR A 1 7.34 -23.05 11.52
C THR A 1 6.60 -21.73 11.48
N ARG A 2 7.03 -20.70 12.24
CA ARG A 2 6.35 -19.40 12.23
C ARG A 2 6.78 -18.64 10.97
N ALA A 3 5.86 -18.46 10.02
CA ALA A 3 6.09 -17.59 8.87
C ALA A 3 6.30 -16.16 9.39
N ARG A 4 7.50 -15.61 9.18
CA ARG A 4 7.74 -14.17 9.34
C ARG A 4 6.84 -13.47 8.32
N ALA A 5 5.79 -12.81 8.78
CA ALA A 5 5.05 -11.88 7.95
C ALA A 5 6.01 -10.77 7.55
N SER A 6 6.50 -10.80 6.31
CA SER A 6 7.17 -9.66 5.72
C SER A 6 6.19 -8.49 5.77
N LEU A 7 6.54 -7.41 6.47
CA LEU A 7 5.78 -6.16 6.47
C LEU A 7 5.65 -5.70 5.02
N ARG A 8 4.48 -5.90 4.41
CA ARG A 8 4.18 -5.38 3.08
C ARG A 8 3.63 -3.98 3.28
N LEU A 9 4.35 -2.99 2.74
CA LEU A 9 3.86 -1.62 2.72
C LEU A 9 2.66 -1.54 1.76
N PRO A 10 1.59 -0.80 2.12
CA PRO A 10 0.49 -0.54 1.21
C PRO A 10 1.02 0.24 -0.01
N HIS A 11 0.72 -0.25 -1.20
CA HIS A 11 1.13 0.39 -2.46
C HIS A 11 0.14 0.05 -3.57
N LEU A 12 0.12 0.88 -4.60
CA LEU A 12 -0.58 0.64 -5.86
C LEU A 12 0.44 0.42 -6.96
N THR A 13 0.33 -0.68 -7.69
CA THR A 13 1.20 -0.95 -8.84
C THR A 13 0.74 -0.11 -10.02
N LEU A 14 1.55 0.85 -10.47
CA LEU A 14 1.22 1.72 -11.61
C LEU A 14 1.63 1.12 -12.96
N ALA A 15 2.79 0.47 -13.00
CA ALA A 15 3.33 -0.16 -14.20
C ALA A 15 4.21 -1.36 -13.83
N ARG A 16 4.38 -2.27 -14.81
CA ARG A 16 5.35 -3.37 -14.73
C ARG A 16 6.27 -3.26 -15.93
N LEU A 17 7.57 -3.09 -15.67
CA LEU A 17 8.56 -3.02 -16.74
C LEU A 17 8.80 -4.42 -17.32
N ARG A 18 8.77 -4.54 -18.66
CA ARG A 18 9.22 -5.75 -19.36
C ARG A 18 10.71 -5.61 -19.68
N ARG A 19 11.44 -6.73 -19.67
CA ARG A 19 12.92 -6.77 -19.77
C ARG A 19 13.51 -5.98 -20.96
N ASP A 20 12.77 -5.82 -22.05
CA ASP A 20 13.26 -5.19 -23.28
C ASP A 20 13.09 -3.65 -23.31
N THR A 21 12.46 -3.07 -22.29
CA THR A 21 12.30 -1.61 -22.21
C THR A 21 13.55 -0.99 -21.58
N ARG A 22 14.62 -0.79 -22.38
CA ARG A 22 15.88 -0.11 -21.97
C ARG A 22 15.77 1.39 -21.70
N ARG A 23 14.57 1.96 -21.61
CA ARG A 23 14.40 3.36 -21.25
C ARG A 23 14.12 3.44 -19.76
N ALA A 24 15.07 3.99 -19.01
CA ALA A 24 14.79 4.54 -17.69
C ALA A 24 13.70 5.59 -17.88
N LEU A 25 12.50 5.28 -17.40
CA LEU A 25 11.46 6.29 -17.30
C LEU A 25 11.83 7.11 -16.06
N GLU A 26 12.33 8.32 -16.27
CA GLU A 26 12.53 9.27 -15.18
C GLU A 26 11.14 9.70 -14.71
N LEU A 27 10.69 9.07 -13.64
CA LEU A 27 9.47 9.42 -12.94
C LEU A 27 9.84 10.29 -11.75
N SER A 28 9.16 11.42 -11.60
CA SER A 28 9.30 12.34 -10.49
C SER A 28 8.06 12.30 -9.59
N GLU A 29 8.19 12.80 -8.37
CA GLU A 29 7.04 12.98 -7.47
C GLU A 29 5.96 13.90 -8.06
N ARG A 30 6.34 14.80 -8.98
CA ARG A 30 5.40 15.70 -9.65
C ARG A 30 4.47 14.96 -10.62
N ASP A 31 4.89 13.81 -11.13
CA ASP A 31 4.07 12.98 -12.02
C ASP A 31 2.98 12.22 -11.24
N PHE A 32 3.16 12.07 -9.93
CA PHE A 32 2.24 11.37 -9.02
C PHE A 32 2.00 12.20 -7.75
N PRO A 33 1.26 13.32 -7.86
CA PRO A 33 0.96 14.15 -6.71
C PRO A 33 0.24 13.35 -5.62
N PRO A 34 0.43 13.69 -4.33
CA PRO A 34 -0.24 13.00 -3.23
C PRO A 34 -1.76 13.00 -3.40
N VAL A 35 -2.35 11.82 -3.24
CA VAL A 35 -3.79 11.59 -3.37
C VAL A 35 -4.30 10.96 -2.09
N SER A 36 -5.49 11.39 -1.66
CA SER A 36 -6.13 10.92 -0.43
C SER A 36 -7.60 10.61 -0.70
N TRP A 37 -8.07 9.49 -0.16
CA TRP A 37 -9.46 9.07 -0.24
C TRP A 37 -9.85 8.26 1.00
N GLU A 38 -11.14 8.26 1.32
CA GLU A 38 -11.71 7.41 2.37
C GLU A 38 -11.87 5.98 1.82
N VAL A 39 -11.24 5.00 2.47
CA VAL A 39 -11.45 3.57 2.15
C VAL A 39 -12.76 3.13 2.82
N ARG A 40 -13.74 2.74 2.00
CA ARG A 40 -15.10 2.39 2.47
C ARG A 40 -15.40 0.91 2.48
N GLU A 41 -14.61 0.11 1.78
CA GLU A 41 -14.83 -1.32 1.65
C GLU A 41 -13.52 -2.06 1.40
N VAL A 42 -13.50 -3.35 1.75
CA VAL A 42 -12.46 -4.29 1.35
C VAL A 42 -13.11 -5.38 0.50
N GLY A 43 -12.60 -5.56 -0.71
CA GLY A 43 -13.07 -6.57 -1.66
C GLY A 43 -12.18 -7.80 -1.72
N LEU A 44 -12.78 -8.98 -1.82
CA LEU A 44 -12.12 -10.20 -2.29
C LEU A 44 -12.29 -10.28 -3.82
N PHE A 45 -11.18 -10.40 -4.53
CA PHE A 45 -11.17 -10.48 -5.99
C PHE A 45 -10.63 -11.82 -6.46
N GLU A 46 -11.30 -12.43 -7.42
CA GLU A 46 -10.74 -13.49 -8.22
C GLU A 46 -9.95 -12.87 -9.39
N SER A 47 -8.77 -13.43 -9.67
CA SER A 47 -7.91 -13.00 -10.77
C SER A 47 -7.85 -14.11 -11.81
N ARG A 48 -8.22 -13.81 -13.06
CA ARG A 48 -8.19 -14.74 -14.19
C ARG A 48 -7.28 -14.23 -15.29
N SER A 49 -6.33 -15.06 -15.72
CA SER A 49 -5.50 -14.77 -16.88
C SER A 49 -6.32 -14.91 -18.16
N THR A 50 -6.12 -13.96 -19.07
CA THR A 50 -6.76 -13.90 -20.39
C THR A 50 -5.69 -13.64 -21.45
N ALA A 51 -6.03 -13.76 -22.73
CA ALA A 51 -5.12 -13.44 -23.83
C ALA A 51 -4.58 -12.00 -23.77
N ASN A 52 -5.34 -11.07 -23.18
CA ASN A 52 -5.01 -9.63 -23.14
C ASN A 52 -4.49 -9.15 -21.78
N GLY A 53 -4.24 -10.05 -20.82
CA GLY A 53 -3.79 -9.69 -19.47
C GLY A 53 -4.64 -10.32 -18.37
N VAL A 54 -4.77 -9.63 -17.24
CA VAL A 54 -5.51 -10.13 -16.07
C VAL A 54 -6.86 -9.45 -15.97
N ARG A 55 -7.92 -10.25 -15.81
CA ARG A 55 -9.26 -9.78 -15.46
C ARG A 55 -9.51 -10.07 -13.99
N TYR A 56 -10.01 -9.06 -13.28
CA TYR A 56 -10.42 -9.20 -11.87
C TYR A 56 -11.93 -9.19 -11.78
N GLU A 57 -12.49 -10.09 -10.97
CA GLU A 57 -13.92 -10.14 -10.67
C GLU A 57 -14.12 -10.12 -9.16
N THR A 58 -15.02 -9.26 -8.69
CA THR A 58 -15.35 -9.18 -7.26
C THR A 58 -16.12 -10.43 -6.85
N VAL A 59 -15.61 -11.14 -5.86
CA VAL A 59 -16.25 -12.35 -5.30
C VAL A 59 -17.07 -11.99 -4.07
N ALA A 60 -16.56 -11.09 -3.23
CA ALA A 60 -17.24 -10.58 -2.05
C ALA A 60 -16.72 -9.20 -1.69
N SER A 61 -17.50 -8.42 -0.96
CA SER A 61 -17.06 -7.15 -0.37
C SER A 61 -17.53 -7.03 1.07
N ILE A 62 -16.74 -6.34 1.88
CA ILE A 62 -17.04 -6.04 3.27
C ILE A 62 -16.99 -4.51 3.43
N PRO A 63 -18.11 -3.86 3.78
CA PRO A 63 -18.09 -2.44 4.10
C PRO A 63 -17.28 -2.20 5.37
N LEU A 64 -16.44 -1.17 5.35
CA LEU A 64 -15.75 -0.68 6.53
C LEU A 64 -16.65 0.36 7.21
N GLU A 65 -17.22 0.01 8.36
CA GLU A 65 -17.91 0.99 9.18
C GLU A 65 -16.91 2.02 9.72
N ARG A 66 -17.33 3.27 9.89
CA ARG A 66 -16.50 4.36 10.46
C ARG A 66 -16.05 4.12 11.92
N SER A 67 -16.37 2.96 12.48
CA SER A 67 -16.14 2.61 13.88
C SER A 67 -14.72 2.08 14.12
N THR A 68 -13.87 2.95 14.70
CA THR A 68 -12.68 2.68 15.54
C THR A 68 -11.30 2.41 14.93
N LEU A 69 -11.11 2.30 13.62
CA LEU A 69 -9.75 2.25 13.04
C LEU A 69 -9.16 3.66 12.89
N ALA A 70 -8.99 4.41 13.98
CA ALA A 70 -8.03 5.51 13.99
C ALA A 70 -6.65 4.86 14.01
N PRO A 71 -5.84 4.94 12.93
CA PRO A 71 -4.47 4.46 13.00
C PRO A 71 -3.77 5.33 14.03
N ARG A 72 -3.40 4.76 15.19
CA ARG A 72 -2.33 5.33 16.00
C ARG A 72 -1.06 5.21 15.15
N ILE A 73 -0.76 6.26 14.40
CA ILE A 73 0.58 6.46 13.84
C ILE A 73 1.49 6.67 15.05
N VAL A 74 2.10 5.59 15.54
CA VAL A 74 3.14 5.70 16.55
C VAL A 74 4.38 6.16 15.81
N HIS A 75 4.71 7.44 15.94
CA HIS A 75 6.06 7.92 15.61
C HIS A 75 7.02 7.22 16.58
N GLN A 76 7.62 6.10 16.16
CA GLN A 76 8.81 5.57 16.82
C GLN A 76 9.98 6.45 16.38
N GLY A 77 10.22 7.52 17.12
CA GLY A 77 11.29 8.47 16.91
C GLY A 77 11.81 9.00 18.24
N GLU A 78 12.80 8.28 18.77
CA GLU A 78 13.90 8.77 19.60
C GLU A 78 13.57 9.39 20.97
N GLU A 79 13.60 8.53 21.99
CA GLU A 79 14.08 8.90 23.31
C GLU A 79 15.57 9.29 23.22
N HIS A 80 15.86 10.57 22.99
CA HIS A 80 17.11 11.15 23.44
C HIS A 80 16.88 11.81 24.79
N GLY A 81 17.36 11.12 25.82
CA GLY A 81 17.37 11.62 27.19
C GLY A 81 18.09 12.97 27.30
N SER A 82 17.52 13.85 28.11
CA SER A 82 18.31 14.82 28.83
C SER A 82 17.87 14.74 30.28
N GLN A 83 18.67 14.01 31.06
CA GLN A 83 18.60 14.02 32.51
C GLN A 83 18.84 15.45 33.00
N ARG A 84 17.89 15.96 33.78
CA ARG A 84 18.11 17.12 34.66
C ARG A 84 19.21 16.74 35.65
N PHE A 85 20.29 17.51 35.66
CA PHE A 85 21.10 17.69 36.87
C PHE A 85 20.79 19.06 37.46
N HIS A 86 20.79 19.09 38.78
CA HIS A 86 20.29 20.11 39.70
C HIS A 86 20.80 21.54 39.48
#